data_AF-A0A7X0ZXT2-F1
#
_entry.id   AF-A0A7X0ZXT2-F1
#
_cell.length_a   1.000
_cell.length_b   1.000
_cell.length_c   1.000
_cell.angle_alpha   90.00
_cell.angle_beta   90.00
_cell.angle_gamma   90.00
#
_symmetry.space_group_name_H-M   'P 1'
#
loop_
_entity.id
_entity.type
_entity.pdbx_description
1 polymer ?
#
loop_
_entity_poly.entity_id
_entity_poly.type
_entity_poly.pdbx_seq_one_letter_code
_entity_poly.pdbx_strand_id
1 'polypeptide(L)'
;MNKKAIRRIMRRMNLLPEIRKKRPTWVITTATYTAENIIDRRFKAASPNEKWFTDVSYLFYRNHEKAYISAIIDMICLLFPM
;
A
#
# COMPACT_ATOMS: atom_id res chain seq x y z
N MET A 1 18.48 5.39 -27.86
CA MET A 1 19.70 5.36 -27.02
C MET A 1 19.77 4.05 -26.22
N ASN A 2 20.84 3.27 -26.35
CA ASN A 2 20.93 1.93 -25.75
C ASN A 2 21.36 1.97 -24.27
N LYS A 3 20.42 1.69 -23.36
CA LYS A 3 20.63 1.70 -21.89
C LYS A 3 21.73 0.71 -21.44
N LYS A 4 21.96 -0.38 -22.17
CA LYS A 4 23.02 -1.36 -21.83
C LYS A 4 24.42 -0.80 -22.13
N ALA A 5 24.58 -0.12 -23.27
CA ALA A 5 25.85 0.48 -23.66
C ALA A 5 26.31 1.55 -22.66
N ILE A 6 25.40 2.45 -22.28
CA ILE A 6 25.66 3.51 -21.29
C ILE A 6 26.13 2.92 -19.96
N ARG A 7 25.41 1.92 -19.42
CA ARG A 7 25.81 1.27 -18.15
C ARG A 7 27.19 0.62 -18.23
N ARG A 8 27.58 0.09 -19.38
CA ARG A 8 28.90 -0.54 -19.57
C ARG A 8 30.02 0.48 -19.51
N ILE A 9 29.80 1.67 -20.11
CA ILE A 9 30.74 2.79 -20.06
C ILE A 9 30.85 3.33 -18.64
N MET A 10 29.71 3.58 -17.97
CA MET A 10 29.70 4.06 -16.58
C MET A 10 30.49 3.13 -15.64
N ARG A 11 30.34 1.80 -15.79
CA ARG A 11 31.11 0.83 -14.99
C ARG A 11 32.62 0.90 -15.26
N ARG A 12 33.04 1.06 -16.52
CA ARG A 12 34.47 1.20 -16.88
C ARG A 12 35.09 2.46 -16.31
N MET A 13 34.31 3.54 -16.24
CA MET A 13 34.75 4.84 -15.71
C MET A 13 34.51 4.99 -14.21
N ASN A 14 34.07 3.91 -13.53
CA ASN A 14 33.70 3.91 -12.12
C ASN A 14 32.68 5.01 -11.72
N LEU A 15 31.81 5.39 -12.65
CA LEU A 15 30.76 6.39 -12.44
C LEU A 15 29.57 5.74 -11.73
N LEU A 16 29.38 6.11 -10.48
CA LEU A 16 28.24 5.69 -9.67
C LEU A 16 27.15 6.77 -9.68
N PRO A 17 25.86 6.40 -9.70
CA PRO A 17 24.79 7.36 -9.51
C PRO A 17 24.83 7.92 -8.08
N GLU A 18 24.61 9.23 -7.94
CA GLU A 18 24.55 9.94 -6.66
C GLU A 18 23.48 9.37 -5.73
N ILE A 19 22.31 9.03 -6.28
CA ILE A 19 21.22 8.39 -5.55
C ILE A 19 21.05 6.96 -6.04
N ARG A 20 21.40 5.99 -5.19
CA ARG A 20 21.14 4.57 -5.44
C ARG A 20 19.77 4.18 -4.89
N LYS A 21 18.89 3.67 -5.75
CA LYS A 21 17.61 3.08 -5.29
C LYS A 21 17.91 1.93 -4.33
N LYS A 22 17.41 2.01 -3.10
CA LYS A 22 17.52 0.91 -2.12
C LYS A 22 16.91 -0.35 -2.73
N ARG A 23 17.62 -1.47 -2.64
CA ARG A 23 17.05 -2.75 -3.07
C ARG A 23 15.91 -3.10 -2.11
N PRO A 24 14.72 -3.47 -2.62
CA PRO A 24 13.65 -3.94 -1.75
C PRO A 24 14.14 -5.17 -0.97
N THR A 25 13.86 -5.20 0.32
CA THR A 25 14.19 -6.33 1.21
C THR A 25 13.07 -7.35 1.31
N TRP A 26 11.91 -7.06 0.70
CA TRP A 26 10.76 -7.97 0.69
C TRP A 26 10.89 -9.00 -0.43
N VAL A 27 10.45 -10.22 -0.15
CA VAL A 27 10.29 -11.29 -1.13
C VAL A 27 8.90 -11.15 -1.74
N ILE A 28 8.79 -11.29 -3.06
CA ILE A 28 7.48 -11.38 -3.72
C ILE A 28 6.94 -12.79 -3.43
N THR A 29 5.94 -12.87 -2.56
CA THR A 29 5.22 -14.10 -2.25
C THR A 29 3.85 -14.09 -2.91
N THR A 30 3.44 -15.23 -3.46
CA THR A 30 2.06 -15.44 -3.90
C THR A 30 1.18 -15.54 -2.66
N ALA A 31 0.05 -14.85 -2.63
CA ALA A 31 -0.89 -14.91 -1.51
C ALA A 31 -1.40 -16.35 -1.34
N THR A 32 -1.21 -16.93 -0.15
CA THR A 32 -1.68 -18.29 0.18
C THR A 32 -3.20 -18.37 0.23
N TYR A 33 -3.86 -17.26 0.55
CA TYR A 33 -5.31 -17.15 0.63
C TYR A 33 -5.76 -15.86 -0.02
N THR A 34 -6.58 -15.99 -1.07
CA THR A 34 -7.28 -14.86 -1.70
C THR A 34 -8.76 -15.11 -1.51
N ALA A 35 -9.42 -14.27 -0.71
CA ALA A 35 -10.86 -14.32 -0.59
C ALA A 35 -11.52 -13.91 -1.93
N GLU A 36 -12.70 -14.43 -2.18
CA GLU A 36 -13.50 -14.00 -3.33
C GLU A 36 -13.79 -12.49 -3.24
N ASN A 37 -13.67 -11.79 -4.36
CA ASN A 37 -13.95 -10.36 -4.42
C ASN A 37 -15.46 -10.12 -4.49
N ILE A 38 -16.15 -10.30 -3.35
CA ILE A 38 -17.61 -10.14 -3.22
C ILE A 38 -18.04 -8.69 -3.49
N ILE A 39 -17.18 -7.72 -3.19
CA ILE A 39 -17.49 -6.29 -3.36
C ILE A 39 -17.49 -5.90 -4.83
N ASP A 40 -16.61 -6.47 -5.66
CA ASP A 40 -16.54 -6.22 -7.11
C ASP A 40 -16.60 -4.72 -7.49
N ARG A 41 -15.86 -3.88 -6.74
CA ARG A 41 -15.86 -2.41 -6.86
C ARG A 41 -17.23 -1.72 -6.70
N ARG A 42 -18.25 -2.41 -6.17
CA ARG A 42 -19.56 -1.85 -5.85
C ARG A 42 -19.53 -1.19 -4.48
N PHE A 43 -18.93 0.00 -4.42
CA PHE A 43 -18.74 0.71 -3.16
C PHE A 43 -19.98 1.43 -2.63
N LYS A 44 -21.11 1.45 -3.35
CA LYS A 44 -22.36 2.09 -2.90
C LYS A 44 -23.28 1.12 -2.16
N ALA A 45 -23.88 1.56 -1.06
CA ALA A 45 -24.91 0.88 -0.26
C ALA A 45 -26.22 1.66 -0.38
N ALA A 46 -27.33 0.94 -0.37
CA ALA A 46 -28.67 1.50 -0.44
C ALA A 46 -29.29 1.71 0.95
N SER A 47 -28.80 0.99 1.96
CA SER A 47 -29.28 1.04 3.35
C SER A 47 -28.14 0.85 4.36
N PRO A 48 -28.35 1.24 5.63
CA PRO A 48 -27.40 0.94 6.70
C PRO A 48 -27.14 -0.56 6.85
N ASN A 49 -25.96 -0.91 7.34
CA ASN A 49 -25.51 -2.28 7.61
C ASN A 49 -25.38 -3.21 6.39
N GLU A 50 -25.33 -2.67 5.17
CA GLU A 50 -25.08 -3.49 3.97
C GLU A 50 -23.59 -3.69 3.70
N LYS A 51 -22.77 -2.67 3.99
CA LYS A 51 -21.33 -2.66 3.67
C LYS A 51 -20.57 -1.93 4.76
N TRP A 52 -19.66 -2.64 5.42
CA TRP A 52 -18.75 -2.06 6.39
C TRP A 52 -17.34 -2.02 5.83
N PHE A 53 -16.67 -0.90 6.05
CA PHE A 53 -15.25 -0.74 5.80
C PHE A 53 -14.52 -0.74 7.12
N THR A 54 -13.46 -1.54 7.20
CA THR A 54 -12.60 -1.60 8.36
C THR A 54 -11.19 -1.25 7.95
N ASP A 55 -10.54 -0.38 8.71
CA ASP A 55 -9.12 -0.09 8.55
C ASP A 55 -8.41 -0.27 9.88
N VAL A 56 -7.23 -0.89 9.82
CA VAL A 56 -6.36 -1.06 10.98
C VAL A 56 -5.10 -0.28 10.72
N SER A 57 -4.92 0.78 11.51
CA SER A 57 -3.75 1.64 11.44
C SER A 57 -3.01 1.63 12.76
N TYR A 58 -1.80 2.17 12.76
CA TYR A 58 -1.03 2.34 13.99
C TYR A 58 -0.45 3.74 14.07
N LEU A 59 -0.37 4.24 15.29
CA LEU A 59 0.25 5.51 15.63
C LEU A 59 1.46 5.24 16.51
N PHE A 60 2.54 5.98 16.29
CA PHE A 60 3.64 6.01 17.25
C PHE A 60 3.30 7.00 18.35
N TYR A 61 3.41 6.56 19.60
CA TYR A 61 3.39 7.44 20.76
C TYR A 61 4.76 7.42 21.45
N ARG A 62 4.86 8.08 22.61
CA ARG A 62 6.10 8.23 23.39
C ARG A 62 6.93 6.94 23.40
N ASN A 63 8.26 7.10 23.33
CA ASN A 63 9.23 6.01 23.30
C ASN A 63 9.12 5.05 22.09
N HIS A 64 8.58 5.50 20.96
CA HIS A 64 8.41 4.70 19.73
C HIS A 64 7.51 3.47 19.92
N GLU A 65 6.68 3.46 20.96
CA GLU A 65 5.69 2.42 21.15
C GLU A 65 4.53 2.60 20.16
N LYS A 66 3.94 1.48 19.73
CA LYS A 66 2.87 1.45 18.73
C LYS A 66 1.53 1.32 19.43
N ALA A 67 0.65 2.28 19.21
CA ALA A 67 -0.77 2.15 19.50
C ALA A 67 -1.50 1.72 18.21
N TYR A 68 -2.35 0.71 18.30
CA TYR A 68 -3.17 0.25 17.18
C TYR A 68 -4.56 0.87 17.27
N ILE A 69 -5.07 1.34 16.13
CA ILE A 69 -6.43 1.88 16.01
C ILE A 69 -7.16 1.06 14.95
N SER A 70 -8.36 0.61 15.31
CA SER A 70 -9.29 -0.05 14.39
C SER A 70 -10.46 0.89 14.15
N ALA A 71 -10.64 1.34 12.92
CA ALA A 71 -11.79 2.10 12.50
C ALA A 71 -12.79 1.17 11.82
N ILE A 72 -14.08 1.33 12.15
CA ILE A 72 -15.20 0.64 11.48
C ILE A 72 -16.15 1.72 11.00
N ILE A 73 -16.44 1.73 9.71
CA ILE A 73 -17.28 2.72 9.05
C ILE A 73 -18.36 2.00 8.25
N ASP A 74 -19.63 2.35 8.48
CA ASP A 74 -20.72 1.93 7.60
C ASP A 74 -20.73 2.81 6.33
N MET A 75 -20.81 2.18 5.16
CA MET A 75 -20.78 2.87 3.88
C MET A 75 -21.89 3.91 3.73
N ILE A 76 -23.08 3.65 4.27
CA ILE A 76 -24.21 4.60 4.18
C ILE A 76 -23.84 5.98 4.76
N CYS A 77 -22.99 6.01 5.79
CA CYS A 77 -22.54 7.23 6.45
C CYS A 77 -21.65 8.11 5.55
N LEU A 78 -21.03 7.54 4.51
CA LEU A 78 -20.17 8.28 3.58
C LEU A 78 -20.96 9.02 2.47
N LEU A 79 -22.28 8.81 2.38
CA LEU A 79 -23.14 9.47 1.38
C LEU A 79 -23.68 10.83 1.84
N PHE A 80 -23.45 11.22 3.10
CA PHE A 80 -23.74 12.57 3.57
C PHE A 80 -22.47 13.42 3.47
N PRO A 81 -22.42 14.45 2.61
CA PRO A 81 -21.31 15.39 2.63
C PRO A 81 -21.34 16.12 3.98
N MET A 82 -20.32 15.85 4.80
CA MET A 82 -19.89 16.73 5.90
C MET A 82 -19.33 18.02 5.32
#